data_AF-X1FE97-F1
#
_entry.id   AF-X1FE97-F1
#
_cell.length_a   1.000
_cell.length_b   1.000
_cell.length_c   1.000
_cell.angle_alpha   90.00
_cell.angle_beta   90.00
_cell.angle_gamma   90.00
#
_symmetry.space_group_name_H-M   'P 1'
#
loop_
_entity.id
_entity.type
_entity.pdbx_description
1 polymer ?
#
loop_
_entity_poly.entity_id
_entity_poly.type
_entity_poly.pdbx_seq_one_letter_code
_entity_poly.pdbx_strand_id
1 'polypeptide(L)' 'MAKNKDYYKILEIEKDASEEEIKLAYRRLAKKFHPDLNKVDPEAKEKFIELHEAYDTLINPVRRKIYDQAGYNPRNID' A
#
# COMPACT_ATOMS: atom_id res chain seq x y z
N MET A 1 4.46 -13.10 -14.25
CA MET A 1 4.32 -11.68 -14.61
C MET A 1 4.16 -10.90 -13.33
N ALA A 2 5.23 -10.28 -12.83
CA ALA A 2 5.13 -9.46 -11.62
C ALA A 2 4.34 -8.18 -11.99
N LYS A 3 3.08 -8.13 -11.58
CA LYS A 3 2.28 -6.90 -11.63
C LYS A 3 2.98 -5.97 -10.63
N ASN A 4 3.69 -4.95 -11.11
CA ASN A 4 4.27 -3.93 -10.23
C ASN A 4 3.11 -3.33 -9.43
N LYS A 5 2.99 -3.71 -8.15
CA LYS A 5 1.94 -3.24 -7.26
C LYS A 5 2.23 -1.78 -6.96
N ASP A 6 1.21 -0.95 -7.12
CA ASP A 6 1.27 0.47 -6.77
C ASP A 6 0.89 0.60 -5.29
N TYR A 7 1.90 0.65 -4.41
CA TYR A 7 1.68 0.70 -2.98
C TYR A 7 1.00 2.00 -2.53
N TYR A 8 1.17 3.10 -3.28
CA TYR A 8 0.47 4.35 -3.02
C TYR A 8 -1.04 4.20 -3.31
N LYS A 9 -1.40 3.57 -4.44
CA LYS A 9 -2.81 3.26 -4.75
C LYS A 9 -3.41 2.25 -3.78
N ILE A 10 -2.65 1.25 -3.34
CA ILE A 10 -3.14 0.26 -2.37
C ILE A 10 -3.46 0.93 -1.02
N LEU A 11 -2.66 1.91 -0.61
CA LEU A 11 -2.95 2.73 0.57
C LEU A 11 -3.97 3.84 0.31
N GLU A 12 -4.42 4.03 -0.93
CA GLU A 12 -5.30 5.13 -1.34
C GLU A 12 -4.72 6.51 -0.95
N ILE A 13 -3.42 6.71 -1.19
CA ILE A 13 -2.70 7.96 -0.89
C ILE A 13 -1.89 8.42 -2.09
N GLU A 14 -1.51 9.70 -2.07
CA GLU A 14 -0.60 10.28 -3.03
C GLU A 14 0.86 9.92 -2.73
N LYS A 15 1.71 10.10 -3.74
CA LYS A 15 3.13 9.79 -3.68
C LYS A 15 3.95 10.63 -2.72
N ASP A 16 3.53 11.87 -2.52
CA ASP A 16 4.14 12.84 -1.62
C ASP A 16 3.60 12.71 -0.19
N ALA A 17 2.72 11.72 0.06
CA ALA A 17 2.17 11.47 1.38
C ALA A 17 3.26 11.35 2.45
N SER A 18 3.00 12.04 3.54
CA SER A 18 3.77 12.01 4.77
C SER A 18 3.68 10.65 5.47
N GLU A 19 4.60 10.37 6.39
CA GLU A 19 4.53 9.17 7.23
C GLU A 19 3.22 9.11 8.04
N GLU A 20 2.67 10.26 8.43
CA GLU A 20 1.41 10.33 9.15
C GLU A 20 0.24 9.88 8.28
N GLU A 21 0.16 10.36 7.04
CA GLU A 21 -0.85 9.96 6.06
C GLU A 21 -0.76 8.46 5.75
N ILE A 22 0.45 7.93 5.60
CA ILE A 22 0.68 6.47 5.43
C ILE A 22 0.12 5.68 6.62
N LYS A 23 0.42 6.10 7.86
CA LYS A 23 -0.09 5.46 9.09
C LYS A 23 -1.61 5.57 9.21
N LEU A 24 -2.19 6.71 8.87
CA LEU A 24 -3.65 6.93 8.93
C LEU A 24 -4.37 6.08 7.89
N ALA A 25 -3.88 6.06 6.65
CA ALA A 25 -4.41 5.24 5.57
C ALA A 25 -4.37 3.75 5.91
N TYR A 26 -3.23 3.24 6.38
CA TYR A 26 -3.09 1.86 6.80
C TYR A 26 -4.09 1.51 7.91
N ARG A 27 -4.21 2.34 8.96
CA ARG A 27 -5.15 2.09 10.07
C ARG A 27 -6.60 2.05 9.59
N ARG A 28 -7.00 2.93 8.67
CA ARG A 28 -8.35 2.97 8.10
C ARG A 28 -8.66 1.71 7.29
N LEU A 29 -7.76 1.34 6.38
CA LEU A 29 -7.93 0.19 5.48
C LEU A 29 -7.77 -1.15 6.22
N ALA A 30 -6.89 -1.23 7.21
CA ALA A 30 -6.70 -2.44 8.00
C ALA A 30 -7.95 -2.77 8.81
N LYS A 31 -8.67 -1.75 9.32
CA LYS A 31 -9.99 -1.96 9.92
C LYS A 31 -11.00 -2.46 8.89
N LYS A 32 -11.04 -1.84 7.70
CA LYS A 32 -11.97 -2.23 6.61
C LYS A 32 -11.79 -3.70 6.19
N PHE A 33 -10.54 -4.14 6.04
CA PHE A 33 -10.20 -5.49 5.55
C PHE A 33 -9.81 -6.47 6.66
N HIS A 34 -10.02 -6.13 7.94
CA HIS A 34 -9.60 -6.99 9.05
C HIS A 34 -10.26 -8.38 8.95
N PRO A 35 -9.53 -9.48 9.18
CA PRO A 35 -10.09 -10.82 9.08
C PRO A 35 -11.26 -11.06 10.04
N ASP A 36 -11.26 -10.44 11.22
CA ASP A 36 -12.39 -10.57 12.16
C ASP A 36 -13.70 -10.00 11.62
N LEU A 37 -13.64 -8.98 10.75
CA LEU A 37 -14.82 -8.38 10.13
C LEU A 37 -15.17 -9.04 8.79
N ASN A 38 -14.22 -9.76 8.18
CA ASN A 38 -14.34 -10.33 6.83
C ASN A 38 -14.02 -11.83 6.82
N LYS A 39 -14.64 -12.61 7.72
CA LYS A 39 -14.30 -14.02 7.96
C LYS A 39 -14.51 -14.96 6.78
N VAL A 40 -15.37 -14.58 5.84
CA VAL A 40 -15.78 -15.42 4.68
C VAL A 40 -15.36 -14.83 3.33
N ASP A 41 -14.75 -13.65 3.33
CA ASP A 41 -14.31 -12.98 2.10
C ASP A 41 -12.82 -13.26 1.86
N PRO A 42 -12.47 -14.17 0.94
CA PRO A 42 -11.07 -14.44 0.61
C PRO A 42 -10.37 -13.22 0.00
N GLU A 43 -11.10 -12.32 -0.69
CA GLU A 43 -10.51 -11.11 -1.25
C GLU A 43 -10.10 -10.12 -0.17
N ALA A 44 -10.83 -10.06 0.95
CA ALA A 44 -10.47 -9.20 2.09
C ALA A 44 -9.12 -9.62 2.67
N LYS A 45 -8.86 -10.93 2.76
CA LYS A 45 -7.55 -11.46 3.19
C LYS A 45 -6.45 -11.06 2.23
N GLU A 46 -6.67 -11.21 0.93
CA GLU A 46 -5.68 -10.79 -0.09
C GLU A 46 -5.40 -9.29 0.01
N LYS A 47 -6.44 -8.45 0.04
CA LYS A 47 -6.33 -6.99 0.21
C LYS A 47 -5.58 -6.62 1.49
N PHE A 48 -5.82 -7.34 2.60
CA PHE A 48 -5.10 -7.11 3.86
C PHE A 48 -3.60 -7.42 3.76
N ILE A 49 -3.23 -8.49 3.05
CA ILE A 49 -1.83 -8.83 2.80
C ILE A 49 -1.16 -7.76 1.93
N GLU A 50 -1.81 -7.33 0.84
CA GLU A 50 -1.27 -6.27 -0.03
C GLU A 50 -1.15 -4.94 0.71
N LEU A 51 -2.13 -4.61 1.56
CA LEU A 51 -2.12 -3.43 2.40
C LEU A 51 -0.94 -3.43 3.38
N HIS A 52 -0.66 -4.58 4.00
CA HIS A 52 0.45 -4.74 4.92
C HIS A 52 1.80 -4.57 4.21
N GLU A 53 1.96 -5.18 3.04
CA GLU A 53 3.14 -5.08 2.18
C GLU A 53 3.41 -3.62 1.75
N ALA A 54 2.35 -2.91 1.35
CA ALA A 54 2.42 -1.50 0.98
C ALA A 54 2.87 -0.62 2.16
N TYR A 55 2.27 -0.83 3.33
CA TYR A 55 2.64 -0.08 4.54
C TYR A 55 4.08 -0.34 4.97
N ASP A 56 4.50 -1.60 5.06
CA ASP A 56 5.86 -2.00 5.49
C ASP A 56 6.96 -1.48 4.56
N THR A 57 6.63 -1.29 3.28
CA THR A 57 7.54 -0.68 2.30
C THR A 57 7.55 0.84 2.43
N LEU A 58 6.39 1.50 2.41
CA LEU A 58 6.30 2.96 2.32
C LEU A 58 6.60 3.67 3.64
N ILE A 59 6.40 3.01 4.79
CA ILE A 59 6.70 3.62 6.09
C ILE A 59 8.19 3.66 6.40
N ASN A 60 8.97 2.75 5.79
CA ASN A 60 10.41 2.74 5.98
C ASN A 60 11.08 3.60 4.91
N PRO A 61 11.76 4.70 5.27
CA PRO A 61 12.30 5.64 4.29
C PRO A 61 13.33 5.02 3.34
N VAL A 62 14.09 4.02 3.81
CA VAL A 62 15.07 3.31 2.98
C VAL A 62 14.35 2.41 1.98
N ARG A 63 13.34 1.66 2.42
CA ARG A 63 12.56 0.76 1.54
C ARG A 63 11.71 1.55 0.56
N ARG A 64 11.06 2.63 0.99
CA ARG A 64 10.33 3.58 0.12
C ARG A 64 11.24 4.11 -0.97
N LYS A 65 12.45 4.57 -0.62
CA LYS A 65 13.43 5.05 -1.60
C LYS A 65 13.81 3.96 -2.61
N ILE A 66 14.07 2.73 -2.15
CA ILE A 66 14.38 1.61 -3.05
C ILE A 66 13.19 1.31 -3.96
N TYR A 67 11.97 1.27 -3.42
CA TYR A 67 10.74 1.06 -4.18
C TYR A 67 10.52 2.14 -5.25
N ASP A 68 10.70 3.41 -4.90
CA ASP A 68 10.58 4.53 -5.82
C ASP A 68 11.66 4.48 -6.91
N GLN A 69 12.87 4.03 -6.58
CA GLN A 69 14.00 3.91 -7.52
C GLN A 69 13.91 2.67 -8.44
N ALA A 70 13.35 1.56 -7.94
CA ALA A 70 13.31 0.26 -8.62
C ALA A 70 12.28 0.20 -9.77
N GLY A 71 11.51 1.26 -10.01
CA GLY A 71 10.72 1.36 -11.23
C GLY A 71 9.26 1.74 -11.06
N TYR A 72 8.88 2.43 -9.97
CA TYR A 72 7.65 3.20 -10.05
C TYR A 72 7.93 4.55 -10.74
N ASN A 73 7.99 4.51 -12.07
CA ASN A 73 8.03 5.70 -12.93
C ASN A 73 6.59 6.08 -13.37
N PRO A 74 5.89 7.00 -12.68
CA PRO A 74 4.60 7.53 -13.15
C PRO A 74 4.76 8.56 -14.26
N ARG A 75 5.97 8.86 -14.76
CA ARG A 75 6.19 9.89 -15.79
C ARG A 75 5.89 9.45 -17.24
N ASN A 76 4.94 8.54 -17.44
CA ASN A 76 4.30 8.36 -18.75
C ASN A 76 2.81 8.68 -18.63
N ILE A 77 2.50 9.87 -18.14
CA ILE A 77 1.23 10.53 -18.44
C ILE A 77 1.62 11.82 -19.14
N ASP A 78 1.28 11.89 -20.42
CA ASP A 78 1.37 13.06 -21.30
C ASP A 78 0.74 14.33 -20.71
#